data_AF-A0A412CYY0-F1
#
_entry.id   AF-A0A412CYY0-F1
#
_cell.length_a   1.000
_cell.length_b   1.000
_cell.length_c   1.000
_cell.angle_alpha   90.00
_cell.angle_beta   90.00
_cell.angle_gamma   90.00
#
_symmetry.space_group_name_H-M   'P 1'
#
loop_
_entity.id
_entity.type
_entity.pdbx_description
1 polymer ?
#
loop_
_entity_poly.entity_id
_entity_poly.type
_entity_poly.pdbx_seq_one_letter_code
_entity_poly.pdbx_strand_id
1 'polypeptide(L)'
;MSEKVSTITLRLTAEEAAQLEILKDITGMKSGSEAIKHVIREYPRFCAHYKQEAHEHGELKRKYQEQGEAVRGFLSALGRLQQAAKPDMKRK
;
A
#
# COMPACT_ATOMS: atom_id res chain seq x y z
N MET A 1 38.56 2.59 -26.72
CA MET A 1 37.80 3.84 -26.46
C MET A 1 37.87 4.11 -24.97
N SER A 2 38.33 5.29 -24.54
CA SER A 2 38.40 5.64 -23.11
C SER A 2 36.98 5.95 -22.62
N GLU A 3 36.41 5.12 -21.77
CA GLU A 3 35.15 5.45 -21.08
C GLU A 3 35.37 6.72 -20.26
N LYS A 4 34.53 7.74 -20.48
CA LYS A 4 34.54 8.95 -19.66
C LYS A 4 33.88 8.62 -18.32
N VAL A 5 34.69 8.49 -17.28
CA VAL A 5 34.19 8.29 -15.92
C VAL A 5 33.90 9.66 -15.31
N SER A 6 32.62 10.02 -15.22
CA SER A 6 32.18 11.19 -14.47
C SER A 6 32.10 10.86 -12.98
N THR A 7 32.72 11.69 -12.15
CA THR A 7 32.67 11.55 -10.67
C THR A 7 31.67 12.54 -10.11
N ILE A 8 30.77 12.08 -9.24
CA ILE A 8 29.79 12.91 -8.53
C ILE A 8 30.00 12.68 -7.02
N THR A 9 30.10 13.78 -6.28
CA THR A 9 30.20 13.76 -4.81
C THR A 9 28.88 14.21 -4.22
N LEU A 10 28.30 13.39 -3.35
CA LEU A 10 27.07 13.71 -2.61
C LEU A 10 27.43 14.02 -1.16
N ARG A 11 26.84 15.09 -0.62
CA ARG A 11 26.91 15.39 0.81
C ARG A 11 25.64 14.87 1.46
N LEU A 12 25.81 14.05 2.47
CA LEU A 12 24.72 13.46 3.23
C LEU A 12 24.72 14.04 4.63
N THR A 13 23.54 14.25 5.18
CA THR A 13 23.33 14.43 6.61
C THR A 13 23.61 13.13 7.36
N ALA A 14 23.71 13.20 8.69
CA ALA A 14 23.95 12.01 9.51
C ALA A 14 22.81 10.98 9.38
N GLU A 15 21.57 11.44 9.22
CA GLU A 15 20.41 10.58 9.01
C GLU A 15 20.47 9.87 7.66
N GLU A 16 20.72 10.61 6.57
CA GLU A 16 20.85 10.03 5.23
C GLU A 16 22.01 9.04 5.13
N ALA A 17 23.12 9.31 5.84
CA ALA A 17 24.24 8.37 5.92
C ALA A 17 23.86 7.07 6.65
N ALA A 18 23.08 7.15 7.74
CA ALA A 18 22.59 5.98 8.45
C ALA A 18 21.62 5.16 7.58
N GLN A 19 20.73 5.83 6.85
CA GLN A 19 19.82 5.18 5.88
C GLN A 19 20.58 4.47 4.76
N LEU A 20 21.69 5.07 4.29
CA LEU A 20 22.54 4.45 3.26
C LEU A 20 23.23 3.18 3.77
N GLU A 21 23.63 3.13 5.04
CA GLU A 21 24.18 1.90 5.63
C GLU A 21 23.13 0.79 5.75
N ILE A 22 21.91 1.13 6.20
CA ILE A 22 20.80 0.17 6.21
C ILE A 22 20.50 -0.35 4.80
N LEU A 23 20.49 0.55 3.80
CA LEU A 23 20.27 0.18 2.40
C LEU A 23 21.34 -0.80 1.90
N LYS A 24 22.61 -0.57 2.24
CA LYS A 24 23.71 -1.48 1.91
C LYS A 24 23.48 -2.86 2.51
N ASP A 25 23.08 -2.93 3.77
CA ASP A 25 22.81 -4.20 4.46
C ASP A 25 21.65 -4.98 3.82
N ILE A 26 20.53 -4.29 3.52
CA ILE A 26 19.35 -4.90 2.89
C ILE A 26 19.67 -5.42 1.47
N THR A 27 20.45 -4.65 0.71
CA THR A 27 20.77 -4.98 -0.69
C THR A 27 22.01 -5.87 -0.83
N GLY A 28 22.75 -6.10 0.25
CA GLY A 28 24.01 -6.86 0.27
C GLY A 28 25.17 -6.14 -0.43
N MET A 29 25.12 -4.81 -0.55
CA MET A 29 26.08 -4.02 -1.30
C MET A 29 27.22 -3.50 -0.44
N LYS A 30 28.43 -3.50 -1.00
CA LYS A 30 29.65 -3.14 -0.27
C LYS A 30 29.87 -1.64 -0.24
N SER A 31 29.51 -0.93 -1.31
CA SER A 31 29.68 0.51 -1.42
C SER A 31 28.35 1.26 -1.48
N GLY A 32 28.32 2.47 -0.94
CA GLY A 32 27.15 3.35 -1.03
C GLY A 32 26.81 3.74 -2.47
N SER A 33 27.80 3.86 -3.35
CA SER A 33 27.57 4.19 -4.75
C SER A 33 26.89 3.05 -5.53
N GLU A 34 27.22 1.79 -5.23
CA GLU A 34 26.51 0.62 -5.74
C GLU A 34 25.07 0.59 -5.24
N ALA A 35 24.86 0.81 -3.93
CA ALA A 35 23.54 0.86 -3.32
C ALA A 35 22.65 1.94 -3.98
N ILE A 36 23.19 3.14 -4.19
CA ILE A 36 22.48 4.24 -4.86
C ILE A 36 22.18 3.88 -6.32
N LYS A 37 23.15 3.34 -7.07
CA LYS A 37 22.92 2.91 -8.46
C LYS A 37 21.84 1.84 -8.55
N HIS A 38 21.81 0.91 -7.59
CA HIS A 38 20.81 -0.14 -7.53
C HIS A 38 19.41 0.43 -7.31
N VAL A 39 19.26 1.35 -6.36
CA VAL A 39 17.98 2.04 -6.13
C VAL A 39 17.52 2.77 -7.37
N ILE A 40 18.39 3.54 -8.02
CA ILE A 40 18.04 4.27 -9.26
C ILE A 40 17.59 3.30 -10.36
N ARG A 41 18.26 2.16 -10.51
CA ARG A 41 17.93 1.16 -11.52
C ARG A 41 16.59 0.46 -11.26
N GLU A 42 16.32 0.10 -10.01
CA GLU A 42 15.08 -0.60 -9.64
C GLU A 42 13.89 0.36 -9.41
N TYR A 43 14.15 1.67 -9.31
CA TYR A 43 13.13 2.69 -9.05
C TYR A 43 11.90 2.60 -9.98
N PRO A 44 12.03 2.45 -11.31
CA PRO A 44 10.85 2.31 -12.19
C PRO A 44 10.01 1.06 -11.86
N ARG A 45 10.66 -0.04 -11.48
CA ARG A 45 9.99 -1.29 -11.11
C ARG A 45 9.27 -1.14 -9.77
N PHE A 46 9.90 -0.49 -8.79
CA PHE A 46 9.24 -0.15 -7.53
C PHE A 46 8.05 0.77 -7.74
N CYS A 47 8.17 1.80 -8.58
CA CYS A 47 7.05 2.67 -8.92
C CYS A 47 5.88 1.90 -9.55
N ALA A 48 6.15 0.95 -10.46
CA ALA A 48 5.11 0.12 -11.05
C ALA A 48 4.42 -0.76 -9.99
N HIS A 49 5.21 -1.43 -9.16
CA HIS A 49 4.72 -2.32 -8.10
C HIS A 49 3.83 -1.57 -7.09
N TYR A 50 4.31 -0.47 -6.52
CA TYR A 50 3.56 0.26 -5.50
C TYR A 50 2.31 0.95 -6.06
N LYS A 51 2.34 1.40 -7.33
CA LYS A 51 1.13 1.92 -7.98
C LYS A 51 0.08 0.83 -8.18
N GLN A 52 0.51 -0.37 -8.57
CA GLN A 52 -0.38 -1.50 -8.73
C GLN A 52 -0.97 -1.95 -7.39
N GLU A 53 -0.13 -2.07 -6.36
CA GLU A 53 -0.55 -2.48 -5.01
C GLU A 53 -1.52 -1.46 -4.39
N ALA A 54 -1.28 -0.16 -4.56
CA ALA A 54 -2.23 0.88 -4.15
C ALA A 54 -3.59 0.77 -4.88
N HIS A 55 -3.58 0.43 -6.17
CA HIS A 55 -4.79 0.21 -6.94
C HIS A 55 -5.55 -1.04 -6.45
N GLU A 56 -4.86 -2.15 -6.22
CA GLU A 56 -5.45 -3.40 -5.71
C GLU A 56 -6.05 -3.23 -4.32
N HIS A 57 -5.36 -2.52 -3.42
CA HIS A 57 -5.90 -2.16 -2.10
C HIS A 57 -7.12 -1.25 -2.20
N GLY A 58 -7.13 -0.31 -3.13
CA GLY A 58 -8.29 0.55 -3.41
C GLY A 58 -9.51 -0.26 -3.86
N GLU A 59 -9.32 -1.16 -4.82
CA GLU A 59 -10.37 -2.05 -5.34
C GLU A 59 -10.90 -2.99 -4.25
N LEU A 60 -10.02 -3.55 -3.42
CA LEU A 60 -10.40 -4.42 -2.31
C LEU A 60 -11.23 -3.66 -1.27
N LYS A 61 -10.84 -2.42 -0.94
CA LYS A 61 -11.61 -1.56 -0.02
C LYS A 61 -13.01 -1.26 -0.57
N ARG A 62 -13.15 -1.01 -1.88
CA ARG A 62 -14.45 -0.80 -2.52
C ARG A 62 -15.34 -2.03 -2.40
N LYS A 63 -14.81 -3.23 -2.69
CA LYS A 63 -15.56 -4.50 -2.55
C LYS A 63 -16.06 -4.72 -1.12
N TYR A 64 -15.21 -4.49 -0.12
CA TYR A 64 -15.64 -4.61 1.28
C TYR A 64 -16.73 -3.60 1.66
N GLN A 65 -16.68 -2.39 1.10
CA GLN A 65 -17.72 -1.40 1.31
C GLN A 65 -19.06 -1.83 0.70
N GLU A 66 -19.06 -2.30 -0.55
CA GLU A 66 -20.25 -2.83 -1.23
C GLU A 66 -20.86 -4.01 -0.46
N GLN A 67 -20.03 -4.94 0.00
CA GLN A 67 -20.48 -6.05 0.85
C GLN A 67 -21.08 -5.56 2.17
N GLY A 68 -20.45 -4.57 2.81
CA GLY A 68 -20.96 -3.97 4.04
C GLY A 68 -22.32 -3.30 3.84
N GLU A 69 -22.54 -2.65 2.69
CA GLU A 69 -23.83 -2.07 2.33
C GLU A 69 -24.90 -3.15 2.11
N ALA A 70 -24.58 -4.22 1.39
CA ALA A 70 -25.48 -5.35 1.19
C ALA A 70 -25.90 -6.00 2.52
N VAL A 71 -24.94 -6.27 3.41
CA VAL A 71 -25.21 -6.85 4.74
C VAL A 71 -26.10 -5.94 5.57
N ARG A 72 -25.84 -4.62 5.59
CA ARG A 72 -26.72 -3.65 6.25
C ARG A 72 -28.13 -3.64 5.67
N GLY A 73 -28.25 -3.75 4.35
CA GLY A 73 -29.54 -3.88 3.67
C GLY A 73 -30.31 -5.12 4.12
N PHE A 74 -29.65 -6.29 4.14
CA PHE A 74 -30.26 -7.53 4.61
C PHE A 74 -30.71 -7.46 6.07
N LEU A 75 -29.86 -6.94 6.97
CA LEU A 75 -30.21 -6.78 8.38
C LEU A 75 -31.41 -5.83 8.56
N SER A 76 -31.46 -4.75 7.78
CA SER A 76 -32.57 -3.81 7.80
C SER A 76 -33.88 -4.46 7.33
N ALA A 77 -33.82 -5.25 6.27
CA ALA A 77 -34.98 -6.00 5.76
C ALA A 77 -35.45 -7.06 6.78
N LEU A 78 -34.53 -7.80 7.39
CA LEU A 78 -34.83 -8.76 8.45
C LEU A 78 -35.50 -8.06 9.64
N GLY A 79 -35.01 -6.90 10.06
CA GLY A 79 -35.61 -6.11 11.14
C GLY A 79 -37.04 -5.68 10.83
N ARG A 80 -37.33 -5.29 9.58
CA ARG A 80 -38.71 -4.96 9.13
C ARG A 80 -39.62 -6.18 9.16
N LEU A 81 -39.14 -7.34 8.70
CA LEU A 81 -39.89 -8.60 8.74
C LEU A 81 -40.20 -9.01 10.19
N GLN A 82 -39.22 -8.90 11.09
CA GLN A 82 -39.42 -9.18 12.51
C GLN A 82 -40.42 -8.23 13.17
N GLN A 83 -40.45 -6.96 12.78
CA GLN A 83 -41.46 -6.00 13.27
C GLN A 83 -42.86 -6.34 12.75
N ALA A 84 -42.99 -6.69 11.47
CA ALA A 84 -44.26 -7.11 10.88
C ALA A 84 -44.77 -8.46 11.43
N ALA A 85 -43.86 -9.34 11.87
CA ALA A 85 -44.19 -10.63 12.46
C ALA A 85 -44.54 -10.55 13.96
N LYS A 86 -44.35 -9.39 14.62
CA LYS A 86 -44.83 -9.21 16.00
C LYS A 86 -46.36 -9.16 15.96
N PRO A 87 -47.05 -10.07 16.68
CA PRO A 87 -48.51 -10.07 16.69
C PRO A 87 -49.01 -8.74 17.26
N ASP A 88 -49.99 -8.14 16.59
CA ASP A 88 -50.71 -6.96 17.07
C ASP A 88 -51.33 -7.28 18.44
N MET A 89 -50.62 -6.93 19.50
CA MET A 89 -51.09 -7.04 20.89
C MET A 89 -52.03 -5.87 21.23
N LYS A 90 -52.84 -5.43 20.26
CA LYS A 90 -53.86 -4.39 20.37
C LYS A 90 -55.15 -4.79 19.65
N ARG A 91 -55.72 -5.91 20.06
CA ARG A 91 -57.18 -6.11 20.00
C ARG A 91 -57.63 -6.83 21.27
N LYS A 92 -57.95 -6.06 22.30
CA LYS A 92 -59.07 -6.26 23.22
C LYS A 92 -59.22 -5.03 24.08
#